data_AF-A0A1Y1I6F2-F1
#
_entry.id   AF-A0A1Y1I6F2-F1
#
_cell.length_a   1.000
_cell.length_b   1.000
_cell.length_c   1.000
_cell.angle_alpha   90.00
_cell.angle_beta   90.00
_cell.angle_gamma   90.00
#
_symmetry.space_group_name_H-M   'P 1'
#
loop_
_entity.id
_entity.type
_entity.pdbx_description
1 polymer ?
#
loop_
_entity_poly.entity_id
_entity_poly.type
_entity_poly.pdbx_seq_one_letter_code
_entity_poly.pdbx_strand_id
1 'polypeptide(L)'
;MFGLLFSLKSFTAKLDPINGDNAGQAGKGCSFHSFKTNTYKLSYFETAAGVKFVLVTDPRMGDLREALRNIYSNIYVEYVSKNPIYTPGQPFRCELFESTLDAYVKSL
;
A
#
# COMPACT_ATOMS: atom_id res chain seq x y z
N MET A 1 -10.08 9.60 -2.35
CA MET A 1 -8.98 9.19 -1.42
C MET A 1 -7.57 9.34 -2.02
N PHE A 2 -7.40 9.22 -3.34
CA PHE A 2 -6.09 9.36 -4.01
C PHE A 2 -5.36 10.69 -3.72
N GLY A 3 -6.08 11.82 -3.76
CA GLY A 3 -5.47 13.14 -3.54
C GLY A 3 -4.83 13.32 -2.16
N LEU A 4 -5.40 12.72 -1.10
CA LEU A 4 -4.82 12.75 0.25
C LEU A 4 -3.47 12.04 0.27
N LEU A 5 -3.40 10.81 -0.27
CA LEU A 5 -2.18 10.01 -0.28
C LEU A 5 -1.10 10.66 -1.15
N PHE A 6 -1.49 11.27 -2.27
CA PHE A 6 -0.59 12.03 -3.12
C PHE A 6 0.03 13.24 -2.38
N SER A 7 -0.81 14.00 -1.68
CA SER A 7 -0.36 15.15 -0.88
C SER A 7 0.53 14.72 0.29
N LEU A 8 0.17 13.67 1.02
CA LEU A 8 0.97 13.14 2.14
C LEU A 8 2.34 12.61 1.68
N LYS A 9 2.38 11.94 0.53
CA LYS A 9 3.63 11.47 -0.07
C LYS A 9 4.53 12.65 -0.45
N SER A 10 3.98 13.67 -1.11
CA SER A 10 4.72 14.88 -1.47
C SER A 10 5.19 15.66 -0.24
N PHE A 11 4.35 15.71 0.79
CA PHE A 11 4.64 16.39 2.04
C PHE A 11 5.77 15.71 2.83
N THR A 12 5.69 14.39 3.01
CA THR A 12 6.73 13.61 3.70
C THR A 12 8.06 13.64 2.97
N ALA A 13 8.05 13.59 1.63
CA ALA A 13 9.27 13.71 0.83
C ALA A 13 9.94 15.09 0.99
N LYS A 14 9.16 16.17 1.04
CA LYS A 14 9.68 17.55 1.24
C LYS A 14 10.16 17.82 2.67
N LEU A 15 9.64 17.09 3.65
CA LEU A 15 10.05 17.19 5.06
C LEU A 15 11.28 16.35 5.40
N ASP A 16 11.80 15.53 4.49
CA ASP A 16 12.98 14.69 4.74
C ASP A 16 14.21 15.58 5.01
N PRO A 17 14.74 15.62 6.25
CA PRO A 17 15.86 16.48 6.59
C PRO A 17 17.20 15.94 6.08
N ILE A 18 17.25 14.70 5.59
CA ILE A 18 18.49 14.00 5.22
C ILE A 18 18.70 14.05 3.70
N ASN A 19 17.62 14.00 2.90
CA ASN A 19 17.71 13.85 1.44
C ASN A 19 17.01 14.98 0.65
N GLY A 20 16.94 16.19 1.20
CA GLY A 20 16.15 17.31 0.66
C GLY A 20 16.29 17.63 -0.83
N ASP A 21 17.45 17.40 -1.44
CA ASP A 21 17.69 17.64 -2.88
C ASP A 21 17.26 16.50 -3.81
N ASN A 22 16.98 15.29 -3.28
CA ASN A 22 16.49 14.14 -4.04
C ASN A 22 14.98 13.92 -3.90
N ALA A 23 14.23 14.93 -3.43
CA ALA A 23 12.80 14.90 -3.09
C ALA A 23 11.82 14.54 -4.24
N GLY A 24 12.31 14.03 -5.36
CA GLY A 24 11.52 13.56 -6.51
C GLY A 24 11.98 12.23 -7.11
N GLN A 25 13.06 11.59 -6.63
CA GLN A 25 13.52 10.31 -7.19
C GLN A 25 12.87 9.12 -6.49
N ALA A 26 12.06 8.37 -7.24
CA ALA A 26 11.48 7.11 -6.78
C ALA A 26 12.59 6.14 -6.32
N GLY A 27 12.66 5.88 -5.02
CA GLY A 27 13.59 4.90 -4.43
C GLY A 27 14.76 5.48 -3.59
N LYS A 28 14.95 6.80 -3.56
CA LYS A 28 15.93 7.46 -2.67
C LYS A 28 15.30 8.67 -1.96
N GLY A 29 14.76 8.44 -0.77
CA GLY A 29 14.15 9.46 0.09
C GLY A 29 13.14 8.89 1.08
N CYS A 30 12.58 9.76 1.93
CA CYS A 30 11.50 9.42 2.84
C CYS A 30 10.22 8.98 2.09
N SER A 31 9.67 7.81 2.45
CA SER A 31 8.38 7.32 1.93
C SER A 31 7.32 7.39 3.01
N PHE A 32 6.13 7.87 2.64
CA PHE A 32 4.96 7.76 3.50
C PHE A 32 4.61 6.27 3.74
N HIS A 33 4.37 5.90 4.99
CA HIS A 33 4.07 4.52 5.39
C HIS A 33 2.74 4.36 6.14
N SER A 34 2.46 5.24 7.09
CA SER A 34 1.18 5.21 7.80
C SER A 34 0.89 6.55 8.46
N PHE A 35 -0.39 6.81 8.73
CA PHE A 35 -0.80 7.83 9.68
C PHE A 35 -1.84 7.25 10.64
N LYS A 36 -1.95 7.83 11.82
CA LYS A 36 -2.88 7.40 12.85
C LYS A 36 -3.76 8.58 13.28
N THR A 37 -5.05 8.33 13.39
CA THR A 37 -6.03 9.22 14.00
C THR A 37 -6.45 8.66 15.36
N ASN A 38 -7.39 9.33 16.02
CA ASN A 38 -8.00 8.82 17.26
C ASN A 38 -8.89 7.58 17.04
N THR A 39 -9.37 7.34 15.82
CA THR A 39 -10.33 6.26 15.51
C THR A 39 -9.77 5.16 14.63
N TYR A 40 -8.74 5.44 13.82
CA TYR A 40 -8.16 4.44 12.92
C TYR A 40 -6.69 4.72 12.63
N LYS A 41 -5.99 3.69 12.16
CA LYS A 41 -4.67 3.78 11.55
C LYS A 41 -4.80 3.40 10.08
N LEU A 42 -4.24 4.22 9.21
CA LEU A 42 -4.12 3.91 7.80
C LEU A 42 -2.68 3.48 7.53
N SER A 43 -2.51 2.25 7.07
CA SER A 43 -1.24 1.72 6.58
C SER A 43 -1.23 1.76 5.05
N TYR A 44 -0.12 2.23 4.48
CA TYR A 44 0.06 2.48 3.06
C TYR A 44 1.30 1.77 2.53
N PHE A 45 1.14 1.12 1.38
CA PHE A 45 2.24 0.51 0.64
C PHE A 45 2.05 0.77 -0.86
N GLU A 46 3.11 1.24 -1.51
CA GLU A 46 3.12 1.45 -2.96
C GLU A 46 4.28 0.67 -3.58
N THR A 47 3.96 -0.03 -4.65
CA THR A 47 4.92 -0.82 -5.43
C THR A 47 5.63 0.07 -6.45
N ALA A 48 6.79 -0.38 -6.95
CA ALA A 48 7.50 0.32 -8.04
C ALA A 48 6.65 0.45 -9.32
N ALA A 49 5.69 -0.46 -9.54
CA ALA A 49 4.73 -0.41 -10.64
C ALA A 49 3.58 0.60 -10.43
N GLY A 50 3.55 1.31 -9.29
CA GLY A 50 2.53 2.32 -8.99
C GLY A 50 1.21 1.77 -8.41
N VAL A 51 1.13 0.46 -8.16
CA VAL A 51 0.00 -0.19 -7.46
C VAL A 51 0.06 0.18 -5.98
N LYS A 52 -1.07 0.66 -5.45
CA LYS A 52 -1.20 1.20 -4.09
C LYS A 52 -2.11 0.30 -3.26
N PHE A 53 -1.60 -0.13 -2.12
CA PHE A 53 -2.32 -0.91 -1.12
C PHE A 53 -2.57 -0.02 0.09
N VAL A 54 -3.82 0.01 0.54
CA VAL A 54 -4.28 0.81 1.68
C VAL A 54 -5.04 -0.10 2.61
N LEU A 55 -4.64 -0.14 3.87
CA LEU A 55 -5.31 -0.91 4.91
C LEU A 55 -5.68 0.01 6.07
N VAL A 56 -6.96 0.02 6.43
CA VAL A 56 -7.49 0.80 7.55
C VAL A 56 -7.76 -0.15 8.70
N THR A 57 -7.15 0.11 9.85
CA THR A 57 -7.24 -0.74 11.04
C THR A 57 -7.49 0.09 12.30
N ASP A 58 -7.67 -0.59 13.44
CA ASP A 58 -7.69 0.05 14.75
C ASP A 58 -6.37 0.80 15.04
N PRO A 59 -6.41 1.96 15.73
CA PRO A 59 -5.23 2.76 16.04
C PRO A 59 -4.19 2.05 16.91
N ARG A 60 -4.56 0.98 17.62
CA ARG A 60 -3.66 0.17 18.46
C ARG A 60 -2.88 -0.88 17.66
N MET A 61 -3.25 -1.11 16.41
CA MET A 61 -2.57 -2.10 15.57
C MET A 61 -1.11 -1.73 15.34
N GLY A 62 -0.26 -2.76 15.40
CA GLY A 62 1.17 -2.69 15.15
C GLY A 62 1.52 -2.31 13.72
N ASP A 63 2.78 -2.50 13.36
CA ASP A 63 3.26 -2.25 12.02
C ASP A 63 2.75 -3.33 11.05
N LEU A 64 2.08 -2.91 9.97
CA LEU A 64 1.47 -3.79 8.97
C LEU A 64 2.21 -3.73 7.62
N ARG A 65 3.45 -3.21 7.60
CA ARG A 65 4.28 -3.16 6.38
C ARG A 65 4.53 -4.54 5.79
N GLU A 66 4.86 -5.53 6.62
CA GLU A 66 5.08 -6.90 6.15
C GLU A 66 3.78 -7.53 5.64
N ALA A 67 2.66 -7.27 6.32
CA ALA A 67 1.35 -7.75 5.88
C ALA A 67 0.97 -7.19 4.50
N LEU A 68 1.16 -5.89 4.28
CA LEU A 68 0.91 -5.25 2.98
C LEU A 68 1.85 -5.78 1.88
N ARG A 69 3.12 -6.04 2.21
CA ARG A 69 4.06 -6.68 1.27
C ARG A 69 3.64 -8.09 0.92
N ASN A 70 3.15 -8.87 1.88
CA ASN A 70 2.67 -10.22 1.66
C ASN A 70 1.40 -10.23 0.78
N ILE A 71 0.47 -9.31 1.02
CA ILE A 71 -0.71 -9.13 0.17
C ILE A 71 -0.30 -8.83 -1.27
N TYR A 72 0.73 -8.01 -1.47
CA TYR A 72 1.27 -7.77 -2.80
C TYR A 72 1.92 -9.02 -3.42
N SER A 73 2.91 -9.61 -2.75
CA SER A 73 3.75 -10.66 -3.36
C SER A 73 3.03 -11.99 -3.54
N ASN A 74 2.25 -12.40 -2.55
CA ASN A 74 1.71 -13.77 -2.48
C ASN A 74 0.23 -13.84 -2.87
N ILE A 75 -0.49 -12.71 -2.91
CA ILE A 75 -1.92 -12.69 -3.23
C ILE A 75 -2.16 -11.91 -4.53
N TYR A 76 -1.79 -10.63 -4.58
CA TYR A 76 -2.04 -9.80 -5.76
C TYR A 76 -1.27 -10.27 -7.00
N VAL A 77 0.02 -10.55 -6.87
CA VAL A 77 0.82 -11.03 -8.01
C VAL A 77 0.31 -12.39 -8.49
N GLU A 78 -0.03 -13.30 -7.58
CA GLU A 78 -0.44 -14.67 -7.91
C GLU A 78 -1.79 -14.71 -8.64
N TYR A 79 -2.80 -14.02 -8.12
CA TYR A 79 -4.17 -14.13 -8.61
C TYR A 79 -4.58 -13.04 -9.61
N VAL A 80 -3.90 -11.89 -9.60
CA VAL A 80 -4.27 -10.72 -10.43
C VAL A 80 -3.23 -10.45 -11.50
N SER A 81 -1.96 -10.26 -11.12
CA SER A 81 -0.92 -9.87 -12.07
C SER A 81 -0.57 -10.99 -13.07
N LYS A 82 -0.65 -12.25 -12.65
CA LYS A 82 -0.43 -13.42 -13.53
C LYS A 82 -1.66 -13.78 -14.37
N ASN A 83 -2.82 -13.16 -14.12
CA ASN A 83 -4.04 -13.47 -14.85
C ASN A 83 -3.99 -12.80 -16.25
N PRO A 84 -3.93 -13.57 -17.36
CA PRO A 84 -3.80 -13.01 -18.70
C PRO A 84 -5.04 -12.23 -19.17
N ILE A 85 -6.18 -12.40 -18.50
CA ILE A 85 -7.43 -11.69 -18.80
C ILE A 85 -7.47 -10.33 -18.09
N TYR A 86 -6.62 -10.12 -17.08
CA TYR A 86 -6.55 -8.87 -16.35
C TYR A 86 -5.89 -7.76 -17.19
N THR A 87 -6.59 -6.64 -17.33
CA THR A 87 -6.02 -5.42 -17.91
C THR A 87 -5.66 -4.45 -16.79
N PRO A 88 -4.39 -4.03 -16.65
CA PRO A 88 -3.98 -3.07 -15.63
C PRO A 88 -4.83 -1.79 -15.65
N GLY A 89 -5.27 -1.36 -14.47
CA GLY A 89 -6.09 -0.15 -14.30
C GLY A 89 -7.60 -0.38 -14.42
N GLN A 90 -8.04 -1.57 -14.88
CA GLN A 90 -9.45 -1.95 -14.80
C GLN A 90 -9.77 -2.59 -13.43
N PRO A 91 -11.02 -2.47 -12.95
CA PRO A 91 -11.47 -3.27 -11.82
C PRO A 91 -11.42 -4.75 -12.20
N PHE A 92 -10.97 -5.59 -11.27
CA PHE A 92 -10.98 -7.04 -11.44
C PHE A 92 -11.88 -7.69 -10.39
N ARG A 93 -12.42 -8.86 -10.71
CA ARG A 93 -13.08 -9.75 -9.77
C ARG A 93 -12.44 -11.11 -9.89
N CYS A 94 -11.92 -11.62 -8.79
CA CYS A 94 -11.29 -12.92 -8.72
C CYS A 94 -11.65 -13.53 -7.37
N GLU A 95 -12.50 -14.55 -7.39
CA GLU A 95 -12.99 -15.19 -6.16
C GLU A 95 -11.85 -15.83 -5.34
N LEU A 96 -10.84 -16.39 -6.02
CA LEU A 96 -9.64 -16.94 -5.38
C LEU A 96 -8.82 -15.85 -4.67
N PHE A 97 -8.72 -14.66 -5.26
CA PHE A 97 -8.08 -13.51 -4.63
C PHE A 97 -8.86 -13.09 -3.38
N GLU A 98 -10.18 -12.95 -3.48
CA GLU A 98 -11.03 -12.51 -2.37
C GLU A 98 -10.99 -13.50 -1.20
N SER A 99 -11.15 -14.80 -1.47
CA SER A 99 -11.11 -15.85 -0.44
C SER A 99 -9.75 -15.93 0.26
N THR A 100 -8.66 -15.87 -0.50
CA THR A 100 -7.30 -15.94 0.06
C THR A 100 -6.95 -14.69 0.85
N LEU A 101 -7.35 -13.51 0.35
CA LEU A 101 -7.16 -12.24 1.05
C LEU A 101 -7.94 -12.22 2.37
N ASP A 102 -9.21 -12.64 2.37
CA ASP A 102 -10.04 -12.67 3.56
C ASP A 102 -9.47 -13.63 4.63
N ALA A 103 -9.04 -14.83 4.21
CA ALA A 103 -8.37 -15.77 5.10
C ALA A 103 -7.08 -15.18 5.70
N TYR A 104 -6.27 -14.49 4.89
CA TYR A 104 -5.04 -13.86 5.36
C TYR A 104 -5.32 -12.72 6.35
N VAL A 105 -6.24 -11.81 6.02
CA VAL A 105 -6.56 -10.65 6.87
C VAL A 105 -7.13 -11.09 8.22
N LYS A 106 -7.90 -12.19 8.27
CA LYS A 106 -8.41 -12.77 9.52
C LYS A 106 -7.33 -13.37 10.43
N SER A 107 -6.15 -13.68 9.88
CA SER A 107 -5.01 -14.22 10.63
C SER A 107 -4.05 -13.16 11.17
N LEU A 108 -4.24 -11.89 10.80
CA LEU A 108 -3.47 -10.73 11.27
C LEU A 108 -3.94 -10.28 12.66
#